data_AF-A0A2M7PUP7-F1
#
_entry.id   AF-A0A2M7PUP7-F1
#
_cell.length_a   1.000
_cell.length_b   1.000
_cell.length_c   1.000
_cell.angle_alpha   90.00
_cell.angle_beta   90.00
_cell.angle_gamma   90.00
#
_symmetry.space_group_name_H-M   'P 1'
#
loop_
_entity.id
_entity.type
_entity.pdbx_description
1 polymer ?
#
loop_
_entity_poly.entity_id
_entity_poly.type
_entity_poly.pdbx_seq_one_letter_code
_entity_poly.pdbx_strand_id
1 'polypeptide(L)' 'MNASNFVEGVDFTLYLILGISVFFLIGITFTMIYFLIRYSKKRNPVATNIEGHTGLEILWTVIPTILVVIMFYYG' A
#
# COMPACT_ATOMS: atom_id res chain seq x y z
N MET A 1 29.34 24.23 2.65
CA MET A 1 28.98 22.86 3.07
C MET A 1 27.46 22.77 3.16
N ASN A 2 26.79 22.42 2.06
CA ASN A 2 25.32 22.29 2.01
C ASN A 2 24.95 20.81 1.87
N ALA A 3 25.27 20.00 2.88
CA ALA A 3 24.79 18.62 2.98
C ALA A 3 23.33 18.57 3.48
N SER A 4 22.82 19.64 4.11
CA SER A 4 21.55 19.60 4.85
C SER A 4 20.29 19.54 3.98
N ASN A 5 20.24 20.21 2.82
CA ASN A 5 19.02 20.21 1.98
C ASN A 5 18.78 18.85 1.28
N PHE A 6 19.85 18.15 0.88
CA PHE A 6 19.73 16.81 0.28
C PHE A 6 19.38 15.76 1.32
N VAL A 7 19.96 15.87 2.52
CA VAL A 7 19.72 14.94 3.63
C VAL A 7 18.26 15.05 4.11
N GLU A 8 17.72 16.26 4.24
CA GLU A 8 16.34 16.45 4.70
C GLU A 8 15.29 15.93 3.69
N GLY A 9 15.51 16.11 2.38
CA GLY A 9 14.63 15.55 1.34
C GLY A 9 14.68 14.02 1.25
N VAL A 10 15.86 13.42 1.45
CA VAL A 10 16.05 11.96 1.47
C VAL A 10 15.45 11.35 2.74
N ASP A 11 15.63 11.99 3.90
CA ASP A 11 15.07 11.54 5.16
C ASP A 11 13.53 11.55 5.11
N PHE A 12 12.92 12.62 4.60
CA PHE A 12 11.47 12.70 4.40
C PHE A 12 10.94 11.62 3.45
N THR A 13 11.66 11.40 2.34
CA THR A 13 11.36 10.34 1.37
C THR A 13 11.40 8.95 2.00
N LEU A 14 12.44 8.68 2.81
CA LEU A 14 12.58 7.41 3.52
C LEU A 14 11.45 7.19 4.52
N TYR A 15 11.08 8.22 5.31
CA TYR A 15 9.96 8.13 6.23
C TYR A 15 8.62 7.89 5.54
N LEU A 16 8.38 8.54 4.38
CA LEU A 16 7.20 8.29 3.55
C LEU A 16 7.17 6.84 3.06
N ILE A 17 8.21 6.36 2.38
CA ILE A 17 8.26 5.01 1.84
C ILE A 17 8.13 3.97 2.96
N LEU A 18 8.79 4.18 4.10
CA LEU A 18 8.68 3.32 5.27
C LEU A 18 7.24 3.29 5.80
N GLY A 19 6.59 4.45 5.95
CA GLY A 19 5.20 4.56 6.40
C GLY A 19 4.23 3.82 5.47
N ILE A 20 4.41 3.99 4.15
CA ILE A 20 3.59 3.29 3.14
C ILE A 20 3.87 1.80 3.09
N SER A 21 5.13 1.38 3.22
CA SER A 21 5.49 -0.03 3.29
C SER A 21 4.85 -0.72 4.50
N VAL A 22 4.91 -0.09 5.67
CA VAL A 22 4.24 -0.60 6.89
C VAL A 22 2.72 -0.60 6.73
N PHE A 23 2.15 0.45 6.12
CA PHE A 23 0.72 0.51 5.83
C PHE A 23 0.27 -0.62 4.91
N PHE A 24 0.99 -0.87 3.80
CA PHE A 24 0.72 -1.97 2.90
C PHE A 24 0.90 -3.33 3.57
N LEU A 25 1.93 -3.50 4.39
CA LEU A 25 2.15 -4.71 5.15
C LEU A 25 0.94 -5.04 6.03
N ILE A 26 0.46 -4.06 6.81
CA ILE A 26 -0.70 -4.22 7.68
C ILE A 26 -1.97 -4.42 6.84
N GLY A 27 -2.16 -3.63 5.79
CA GLY A 27 -3.33 -3.70 4.90
C GLY A 27 -3.46 -5.05 4.21
N ILE A 28 -2.36 -5.60 3.69
CA ILE A 28 -2.31 -6.93 3.06
C ILE A 28 -2.55 -8.02 4.11
N THR A 29 -1.92 -7.92 5.28
CA THR A 29 -2.12 -8.89 6.37
C THR A 29 -3.57 -8.91 6.85
N PHE A 30 -4.18 -7.73 7.03
CA PHE A 30 -5.58 -7.61 7.40
C PHE A 30 -6.51 -8.15 6.32
N THR A 31 -6.23 -7.83 5.05
CA THR A 31 -7.01 -8.33 3.91
C THR A 31 -6.91 -9.85 3.79
N MET A 32 -5.73 -10.42 4.03
CA MET A 32 -5.51 -11.86 4.09
C MET A 32 -6.36 -12.48 5.20
N ILE A 33 -6.32 -11.95 6.43
CA ILE A 33 -7.10 -12.45 7.57
C ILE A 33 -8.60 -12.31 7.29
N TYR A 34 -9.03 -11.19 6.72
CA TYR A 34 -10.41 -10.95 6.31
C TYR A 34 -10.88 -12.01 5.31
N PHE A 35 -10.11 -12.26 4.25
CA PHE A 35 -10.43 -13.32 3.30
C PHE A 35 -10.43 -14.70 3.96
N LEU A 36 -9.47 -15.00 4.85
CA LEU A 36 -9.40 -16.28 5.55
C LEU A 36 -10.67 -16.55 6.38
N ILE A 37 -11.19 -15.53 7.06
CA ILE A 37 -12.42 -15.63 7.86
C ILE A 37 -13.68 -15.63 6.97
N ARG A 38 -13.74 -14.74 5.97
CA ARG A 38 -14.93 -14.54 5.12
C ARG A 38 -15.12 -15.65 4.08
N TYR A 39 -14.03 -16.21 3.53
CA TYR A 39 -14.00 -17.29 2.53
C TYR A 39 -13.79 -18.69 3.13
N SER A 40 -13.87 -18.85 4.46
CA SER A 40 -13.76 -20.16 5.10
C SER A 40 -14.81 -21.14 4.54
N LYS A 41 -14.35 -22.34 4.17
CA LYS A 41 -15.11 -23.46 3.58
C LYS A 41 -16.42 -23.80 4.33
N LYS A 42 -16.52 -23.43 5.61
CA LYS A 42 -17.69 -23.64 6.46
C LYS A 42 -18.86 -22.66 6.17
N ARG A 43 -18.61 -21.50 5.55
CA ARG A 43 -19.60 -20.44 5.32
C ARG A 43 -19.96 -20.21 3.84
N ASN A 44 -19.13 -20.66 2.89
CA ASN A 44 -19.40 -20.58 1.44
C ASN A 44 -19.12 -21.93 0.75
N PRO A 45 -20.12 -22.83 0.59
CA PRO A 45 -19.96 -24.12 -0.08
C PRO A 45 -19.88 -24.03 -1.62
N VAL A 46 -20.22 -22.88 -2.22
CA VAL A 46 -20.07 -22.60 -3.64
C VAL A 46 -18.90 -21.62 -3.81
N ALA A 47 -17.89 -22.00 -4.59
CA ALA A 47 -16.72 -21.17 -4.86
C ALA A 47 -17.13 -19.97 -5.73
N THR A 48 -17.59 -18.89 -5.11
CA THR A 48 -17.77 -17.62 -5.81
C THR A 48 -16.39 -17.09 -6.19
N ASN A 49 -16.09 -17.14 -7.48
CA ASN A 49 -14.88 -16.57 -8.06
C ASN A 49 -14.96 -15.04 -7.93
N ILE A 50 -14.24 -14.45 -6.97
CA ILE A 50 -14.02 -13.00 -6.97
C ILE A 50 -12.85 -12.78 -7.92
N GLU A 51 -13.16 -12.39 -9.16
CA GLU A 51 -12.15 -12.13 -10.20
C GLU A 51 -11.28 -10.90 -9.88
N GLY A 52 -11.75 -10.01 -9.01
CA GLY A 52 -10.98 -8.86 -8.54
C GLY A 52 -11.89 -7.77 -7.98
N HIS A 53 -11.35 -6.90 -7.14
CA HIS A 53 -12.05 -5.71 -6.69
C HIS A 53 -11.34 -4.47 -7.25
N THR A 54 -11.81 -4.00 -8.40
CA THR A 54 -11.21 -2.87 -9.16
C THR A 54 -10.97 -1.63 -8.29
N GLY A 55 -11.83 -1.37 -7.30
CA GLY A 55 -11.65 -0.24 -6.38
C GLY A 55 -10.46 -0.40 -5.42
N LEU A 56 -10.14 -1.64 -5.02
CA LEU A 56 -8.94 -1.91 -4.24
C LEU A 56 -7.70 -1.77 -5.13
N GLU A 57 -7.82 -2.20 -6.39
CA GLU A 57 -6.75 -2.07 -7.38
C GLU A 57 -6.35 -0.63 -7.62
N ILE A 58 -7.34 0.23 -7.84
CA ILE A 58 -7.10 1.66 -8.02
C ILE A 58 -6.46 2.25 -6.76
N LEU A 59 -6.96 1.92 -5.57
CA LEU A 59 -6.41 2.47 -4.32
C LEU A 59 -4.93 2.11 -4.15
N TRP A 60 -4.56 0.84 -4.36
CA TRP A 60 -3.18 0.41 -4.19
C TRP A 60 -2.24 0.87 -5.31
N THR A 61 -2.75 1.24 -6.49
CA THR A 61 -1.92 1.77 -7.58
C THR A 61 -1.78 3.29 -7.48
N VAL A 62 -2.83 4.02 -7.12
CA VAL A 62 -2.83 5.49 -7.05
C VAL A 62 -1.95 6.00 -5.91
N ILE A 63 -1.97 5.36 -4.74
CA ILE A 63 -1.13 5.74 -3.59
C ILE A 63 0.37 5.80 -3.97
N PRO A 64 1.00 4.71 -4.48
CA PRO A 64 2.41 4.74 -4.89
C PRO A 64 2.66 5.70 -6.06
N THR A 65 1.74 5.87 -7.02
CA THR A 65 1.92 6.86 -8.10
C THR A 65 1.98 8.28 -7.57
N ILE A 66 1.07 8.68 -6.67
CA ILE A 66 1.08 10.01 -6.05
C ILE A 66 2.38 10.24 -5.27
N LEU A 67 2.87 9.22 -4.56
CA LEU A 67 4.12 9.31 -3.81
C LEU A 67 5.33 9.57 -4.70
N VAL A 68 5.42 8.86 -5.83
CA VAL A 68 6.50 9.09 -6.81
C VAL A 68 6.40 10.50 -7.40
N VAL A 69 5.20 11.00 -7.69
CA VAL A 69 4.99 12.37 -8.20
C VAL A 69 5.44 13.41 -7.17
N ILE A 70 5.10 13.22 -5.89
CA ILE A 70 5.54 14.09 -4.80
C ILE A 70 7.07 14.05 -4.69
N MET A 71 7.67 12.86 -4.69
CA MET A 71 9.13 12.71 -4.65
C MET A 71 9.82 13.39 -5.83
N PHE A 72 9.22 13.38 -7.03
CA PHE A 72 9.76 14.05 -8.21
C PHE A 72 9.56 15.57 -8.19
N TYR A 73 8.61 16.07 -7.40
CA TYR A 73 8.37 17.51 -7.25
C TYR A 73 9.27 18.13 -6.17
N TYR A 74 9.54 17.38 -5.10
CA TYR A 74 10.39 17.83 -3.99
C TYR A 74 11.87 17.43 -4.12
N GLY A 75 12.17 16.39 -4.92
CA GLY A 75 13.54 16.01 -5.30
C GLY A 75 14.03 16.81 -6.49
#